data_AF-A0A078GLV5-F1
#
_entry.id   AF-A0A078GLV5-F1
#
_cell.length_a   1.000
_cell.length_b   1.000
_cell.length_c   1.000
_cell.angle_alpha   90.00
_cell.angle_beta   90.00
_cell.angle_gamma   90.00
#
_symmetry.space_group_name_H-M   'P 1'
#
loop_
_entity.id
_entity.type
_entity.pdbx_description
1 polymer ?
#
loop_
_entity_poly.entity_id
_entity_poly.type
_entity_poly.pdbx_seq_one_letter_code
_entity_poly.pdbx_strand_id
1 'polypeptide(L)'
;MTGFSVSLIVSNLSNVASYLSPIFETIPSKVVPAQIEKVVSLVSRTGRDLQRYDNAGYRQVVGCVPYRYKKRQGNGTESKEIELLLISAQKGKGMLFPKGGWEIDESMEEAALRETIEEAGVTGELEERLGKWQYKSKRQSVIHEGYMFALRVDQEYERWPEAETRQRRWVGLDEAREVCQNWWMREALEVFVNLKCKAEEVEIEANDV
;
A
#
# COMPACT_ATOMS: atom_id res chain seq x y z
N MET A 1 -13.84 -32.49 -28.96
CA MET A 1 -14.16 -31.20 -29.63
C MET A 1 -14.75 -30.30 -28.54
N THR A 2 -13.87 -29.63 -27.78
CA THR A 2 -13.63 -28.17 -27.79
C THR A 2 -14.86 -27.38 -27.29
N GLY A 3 -14.81 -26.59 -26.21
CA GLY A 3 -13.66 -26.08 -25.49
C GLY A 3 -14.04 -25.34 -24.21
N PHE A 4 -12.99 -24.95 -23.50
CA PHE A 4 -13.00 -24.04 -22.36
C PHE A 4 -13.57 -22.67 -22.75
N SER A 5 -14.36 -22.07 -21.85
CA SER A 5 -14.68 -20.65 -21.90
C SER A 5 -14.18 -20.01 -20.60
N VAL A 6 -13.03 -19.36 -20.68
CA VAL A 6 -12.54 -18.38 -19.70
C VAL A 6 -13.13 -17.03 -20.09
N SER A 7 -13.77 -16.33 -19.17
CA SER A 7 -14.08 -14.90 -19.32
C SER A 7 -14.14 -14.27 -17.93
N LEU A 8 -13.02 -13.66 -17.53
CA LEU A 8 -12.81 -12.21 -17.47
C LEU A 8 -13.44 -11.58 -16.23
N ILE A 9 -12.61 -11.53 -15.19
CA ILE A 9 -12.77 -10.70 -14.00
C ILE A 9 -12.82 -9.25 -14.48
N VAL A 10 -13.98 -8.61 -14.34
CA VAL A 10 -14.10 -7.16 -14.43
C VAL A 10 -13.76 -6.62 -13.05
N SER A 11 -12.49 -6.30 -12.80
CA SER A 11 -12.12 -5.56 -11.60
C SER A 11 -12.50 -4.09 -11.77
N ASN A 12 -13.26 -3.65 -10.78
CA ASN A 12 -14.05 -2.44 -10.75
C ASN A 12 -13.16 -1.20 -10.57
N LEU A 13 -12.75 -0.55 -11.67
CA LEU A 13 -11.95 0.70 -11.64
C LEU A 13 -12.74 1.96 -11.21
N SER A 14 -13.98 1.83 -10.73
CA SER A 14 -14.85 2.98 -10.50
C SER A 14 -14.70 3.68 -9.14
N ASN A 15 -13.94 3.12 -8.17
CA ASN A 15 -13.89 3.67 -6.80
C ASN A 15 -12.67 4.55 -6.48
N VAL A 16 -11.70 4.73 -7.40
CA VAL A 16 -10.51 5.55 -7.11
C VAL A 16 -10.78 7.05 -7.32
N ALA A 17 -11.81 7.39 -8.11
CA ALA A 17 -12.14 8.77 -8.45
C ALA A 17 -12.66 9.59 -7.25
N SER A 18 -13.20 8.96 -6.19
CA SER A 18 -13.70 9.66 -5.00
C SER A 18 -12.60 10.26 -4.11
N TYR A 19 -11.34 9.83 -4.28
CA TYR A 19 -10.17 10.40 -3.60
C TYR A 19 -9.61 11.64 -4.30
N LEU A 20 -10.03 11.88 -5.53
CA LEU A 20 -9.69 13.07 -6.28
C LEU A 20 -10.71 14.13 -5.87
N SER A 21 -10.26 15.15 -5.14
CA SER A 21 -11.11 16.26 -4.69
C SER A 21 -12.05 16.77 -5.79
N PRO A 22 -13.23 17.31 -5.46
CA PRO A 22 -14.21 17.84 -6.42
C PRO A 22 -13.74 19.06 -7.24
N ILE A 23 -12.50 19.51 -7.06
CA ILE A 23 -11.90 20.64 -7.79
C ILE A 23 -11.76 20.33 -9.29
N PHE A 24 -11.73 19.05 -9.69
CA PHE A 24 -11.60 18.68 -11.10
C PHE A 24 -12.91 18.76 -11.91
N GLU A 25 -14.08 18.84 -11.27
CA GLU A 25 -15.36 18.91 -11.99
C GLU A 25 -15.63 20.29 -12.63
N THR A 26 -14.85 21.33 -12.30
CA THR A 26 -15.11 22.70 -12.79
C THR A 26 -14.08 23.19 -13.83
N ILE A 27 -13.14 22.34 -14.27
CA ILE A 27 -12.17 22.75 -15.30
C ILE A 27 -12.69 22.35 -16.68
N PRO A 28 -12.91 23.30 -17.62
CA PRO A 28 -13.32 22.96 -18.98
C PRO A 28 -12.32 21.98 -19.61
N SER A 29 -12.85 20.94 -20.27
CA SER A 29 -12.15 19.72 -20.72
C SER A 29 -11.08 19.91 -21.81
N LYS A 30 -10.50 21.11 -21.95
CA LYS A 30 -9.45 21.40 -22.92
C LYS A 30 -8.36 22.19 -22.22
N VAL A 31 -7.16 21.63 -22.25
CA VAL A 31 -5.90 22.11 -21.64
C VAL A 31 -5.68 21.64 -20.20
N VAL A 32 -5.52 20.33 -20.02
CA VAL A 32 -4.76 19.77 -18.90
C VAL A 32 -3.40 19.36 -19.48
N PRO A 33 -2.29 20.07 -19.19
CA PRO A 33 -0.95 19.63 -19.55
C PRO A 33 -0.69 18.23 -18.97
N ALA A 34 -0.02 17.35 -19.72
CA ALA A 34 0.31 15.97 -19.34
C ALA A 34 1.06 15.81 -17.99
N GLN A 35 1.46 16.91 -17.36
CA GLN A 35 2.12 16.96 -16.05
C GLN A 35 1.14 16.92 -14.86
N ILE A 36 -0.17 17.10 -15.09
CA ILE A 36 -1.17 17.19 -14.00
C ILE A 36 -1.65 15.79 -13.54
N GLU A 37 -1.48 14.73 -14.34
CA GLU A 37 -1.90 13.36 -14.00
C GLU A 37 -1.18 12.73 -12.78
N LYS A 38 -0.05 13.31 -12.34
CA LYS A 38 0.74 12.78 -11.21
C LYS A 38 0.67 13.64 -9.96
N VAL A 39 -0.43 14.37 -9.77
CA VAL A 39 -0.67 15.15 -8.56
C VAL A 39 -1.89 14.59 -7.84
N VAL A 40 -1.67 14.02 -6.66
CA VAL A 40 -2.76 13.72 -5.72
C VAL A 40 -3.09 14.97 -4.90
N SER A 41 -4.28 15.02 -4.27
CA SER A 41 -4.55 15.95 -3.17
C SER A 41 -3.32 16.06 -2.29
N LEU A 42 -2.79 17.28 -2.11
CA LEU A 42 -1.58 17.54 -1.33
C LEU A 42 -1.89 17.72 0.16
N VAL A 43 -3.13 17.48 0.57
CA VAL A 43 -3.59 17.66 1.94
C VAL A 43 -3.87 16.29 2.53
N SER A 44 -3.12 15.92 3.57
CA SER A 44 -3.42 14.74 4.37
C SER A 44 -4.69 14.98 5.17
N ARG A 45 -5.46 13.92 5.42
CA ARG A 45 -6.45 13.98 6.48
C ARG A 45 -5.76 14.28 7.81
N THR A 46 -6.36 15.19 8.57
CA THR A 46 -5.89 15.60 9.89
C THR A 46 -7.04 15.62 10.88
N GLY A 47 -6.74 15.38 12.15
CA GLY A 47 -7.76 15.28 13.20
C GLY A 47 -7.86 13.89 13.80
N ARG A 48 -8.70 13.76 14.83
CA ARG A 48 -8.96 12.47 15.51
C ARG A 48 -10.44 12.20 15.74
N ASP A 49 -11.33 13.02 15.19
CA ASP A 49 -12.75 13.00 15.53
C ASP A 49 -13.47 11.78 14.95
N LEU A 50 -12.99 11.28 13.81
CA LEU A 50 -13.54 10.10 13.14
C LEU A 50 -12.73 8.82 13.40
N GLN A 51 -11.80 8.85 14.37
CA GLN A 51 -10.96 7.67 14.62
C GLN A 51 -11.75 6.51 15.20
N ARG A 52 -11.45 5.33 14.68
CA ARG A 52 -12.05 4.08 15.11
C ARG A 52 -11.30 3.44 16.26
N TYR A 53 -12.04 2.95 17.23
CA TYR A 53 -11.55 2.20 18.38
C TYR A 53 -12.35 0.90 18.51
N ASP A 54 -11.69 -0.19 18.90
CA ASP A 54 -12.38 -1.45 19.22
C ASP A 54 -13.03 -1.42 20.61
N ASN A 55 -13.70 -2.52 20.99
CA ASN A 55 -14.37 -2.66 22.29
C ASN A 55 -13.38 -2.64 23.48
N ALA A 56 -12.09 -2.88 23.26
CA ALA A 56 -11.04 -2.79 24.26
C ALA A 56 -10.41 -1.38 24.33
N GLY A 57 -10.86 -0.45 23.49
CA GLY A 57 -10.34 0.91 23.39
C GLY A 57 -9.06 1.02 22.56
N TYR A 58 -8.74 0.01 21.74
CA TYR A 58 -7.55 0.03 20.88
C TYR A 58 -7.85 0.82 19.61
N ARG A 59 -7.00 1.81 19.33
CA ARG A 59 -7.09 2.59 18.09
C ARG A 59 -6.82 1.67 16.90
N GLN A 60 -7.72 1.66 15.94
CA GLN A 60 -7.56 0.86 14.73
C GLN A 60 -6.79 1.65 13.67
N VAL A 61 -5.77 0.99 13.14
CA VAL A 61 -4.91 1.53 12.08
C VAL A 61 -4.83 0.55 10.93
N VAL A 62 -4.64 1.08 9.74
CA VAL A 62 -4.56 0.28 8.51
C VAL A 62 -3.44 0.81 7.63
N GLY A 63 -2.84 -0.10 6.86
CA GLY A 63 -1.79 0.23 5.93
C GLY A 63 -1.53 -0.86 4.91
N CYS A 64 -0.47 -0.67 4.13
CA CYS A 64 -0.10 -1.56 3.04
C CYS A 64 1.36 -1.97 3.14
N VAL A 65 1.69 -3.15 2.60
CA VAL A 65 3.03 -3.55 2.17
C VAL A 65 3.08 -3.27 0.67
N PRO A 66 3.56 -2.09 0.23
CA PRO A 66 3.57 -1.73 -1.17
C PRO A 66 4.77 -2.39 -1.86
N TYR A 67 4.53 -3.02 -2.99
CA TYR A 67 5.55 -3.75 -3.71
C TYR A 67 5.45 -3.54 -5.22
N ARG A 68 6.56 -3.80 -5.92
CA ARG A 68 6.63 -3.87 -7.38
C ARG A 68 7.59 -4.96 -7.83
N TYR A 69 7.44 -5.39 -9.07
CA TYR A 69 8.40 -6.28 -9.72
C TYR A 69 9.41 -5.46 -10.53
N LYS A 70 10.69 -5.62 -10.21
CA LYS A 70 11.79 -5.10 -11.01
C LYS A 70 12.22 -6.16 -12.01
N LYS A 71 12.22 -5.82 -13.29
CA LYS A 71 12.80 -6.67 -14.34
C LYS A 71 14.31 -6.65 -14.19
N ARG A 72 14.93 -7.81 -14.03
CA ARG A 72 16.38 -7.96 -14.13
C ARG A 72 16.72 -8.37 -15.56
N GLN A 73 17.44 -7.51 -16.28
CA GLN A 73 18.02 -7.90 -17.57
C GLN A 73 19.32 -8.66 -17.30
N GLY A 74 19.32 -9.97 -17.51
CA GLY A 74 20.50 -10.82 -17.44
C GLY A 74 20.46 -11.92 -18.49
N ASN A 75 21.54 -12.03 -19.28
CA ASN A 75 21.97 -13.12 -20.17
C ASN A 75 20.91 -14.16 -20.63
N GLY A 76 19.75 -13.72 -21.11
CA GLY A 76 18.74 -14.59 -21.75
C GLY A 76 17.62 -15.14 -20.86
N THR A 77 17.60 -14.85 -19.55
CA THR A 77 16.51 -15.27 -18.64
C THR A 77 15.92 -14.03 -17.96
N GLU A 78 14.66 -13.69 -18.27
CA GLU A 78 13.94 -12.64 -17.53
C GLU A 78 13.57 -13.17 -16.14
N SER A 79 14.21 -12.65 -15.08
CA SER A 79 13.74 -12.83 -13.71
C SER A 79 13.10 -11.54 -13.19
N LYS A 80 12.03 -11.70 -12.41
CA LYS A 80 11.38 -10.60 -11.69
C LYS A 80 11.86 -10.65 -10.24
N GLU A 81 12.39 -9.54 -9.75
CA GLU A 81 12.76 -9.38 -8.34
C GLU A 81 11.73 -8.49 -7.66
N ILE A 82 11.30 -8.85 -6.45
CA ILE A 82 10.37 -8.02 -5.67
C ILE A 82 11.15 -6.89 -5.00
N GLU A 83 10.70 -5.65 -5.23
CA GLU A 83 11.07 -4.49 -4.44
C GLU A 83 9.88 -4.04 -3.59
N LEU A 84 10.17 -3.62 -2.35
CA LEU A 84 9.20 -3.11 -1.38
C LEU A 84 9.43 -1.62 -1.15
N LEU A 85 8.35 -0.87 -0.98
CA LEU A 85 8.42 0.53 -0.62
C LEU A 85 8.24 0.70 0.88
N LEU A 86 9.22 1.34 1.52
CA LEU A 86 9.13 1.78 2.90
C LEU A 86 9.26 3.28 3.00
N ILE A 87 8.75 3.83 4.10
CA ILE A 87 8.86 5.24 4.44
C ILE A 87 9.67 5.44 5.72
N SER A 88 10.34 6.58 5.85
CA SER A 88 11.01 6.98 7.09
C SER A 88 10.00 7.15 8.22
N ALA A 89 10.39 6.84 9.45
CA ALA A 89 9.59 7.18 10.62
C ALA A 89 9.50 8.72 10.80
N GLN A 90 8.29 9.27 10.90
CA GLN A 90 8.05 10.69 11.21
C GLN A 90 8.83 11.20 12.43
N LYS A 91 8.96 10.35 13.47
CA LYS A 91 9.70 10.65 14.70
C LYS A 91 10.55 9.44 15.08
N GLY A 92 11.87 9.61 15.06
CA GLY A 92 12.85 8.58 15.42
C GLY A 92 13.65 8.07 14.23
N LYS A 93 14.27 6.90 14.40
CA LYS A 93 15.07 6.23 13.37
C LYS A 93 14.33 5.00 12.85
N GLY A 94 14.67 4.60 11.63
CA GLY A 94 14.18 3.39 10.98
C GLY A 94 13.13 3.64 9.90
N MET A 95 12.85 2.57 9.16
CA MET A 95 11.90 2.54 8.06
C MET A 95 10.67 1.73 8.49
N LEU A 96 9.52 2.05 7.90
CA LEU A 96 8.25 1.42 8.20
C LEU A 96 7.36 1.33 6.95
N PHE A 97 6.37 0.45 6.99
CA PHE A 97 5.32 0.41 5.99
C PHE A 97 4.28 1.52 6.21
N PRO A 98 3.77 2.16 5.13
CA PRO A 98 2.79 3.23 5.24
C PRO A 98 1.51 2.73 5.90
N LYS A 99 1.00 3.50 6.86
CA LYS A 99 -0.21 3.19 7.63
C LYS A 99 -0.69 4.43 8.40
N GLY A 100 -1.98 4.50 8.66
CA GLY A 100 -2.53 5.47 9.60
C GLY A 100 -3.91 5.09 10.11
N GLY A 101 -4.71 6.09 10.48
CA GLY A 101 -5.97 5.84 11.19
C GLY A 101 -7.02 5.28 10.23
N TRP A 102 -7.72 4.24 10.66
CA TRP A 102 -8.95 3.84 9.96
C TRP A 102 -10.12 4.64 10.52
N GLU A 103 -10.76 5.45 9.68
CA GLU A 103 -11.86 6.32 10.09
C GLU A 103 -13.23 5.63 9.98
N ILE A 104 -14.27 6.24 10.57
CA ILE A 104 -15.62 5.66 10.61
C ILE A 104 -16.40 5.83 9.29
N ASP A 105 -15.98 6.77 8.45
CA ASP A 105 -16.64 7.18 7.20
C ASP A 105 -16.05 6.51 5.94
N GLU A 106 -15.15 5.54 6.12
CA GLU A 106 -14.46 4.82 5.04
C GLU A 106 -14.38 3.31 5.33
N SER A 107 -14.29 2.53 4.25
CA SER A 107 -13.94 1.11 4.30
C SER A 107 -12.48 0.92 4.74
N MET A 108 -12.12 -0.31 5.12
CA MET A 108 -10.74 -0.62 5.51
C MET A 108 -9.78 -0.54 4.30
N GLU A 109 -10.23 -1.01 3.15
CA GLU A 109 -9.51 -0.96 1.86
C GLU A 109 -9.31 0.49 1.41
N GLU A 110 -10.37 1.28 1.51
CA GLU A 110 -10.40 2.72 1.24
C GLU A 110 -9.35 3.46 2.09
N ALA A 111 -9.35 3.18 3.39
CA ALA A 111 -8.38 3.73 4.32
C ALA A 111 -6.93 3.27 4.02
N ALA A 112 -6.73 2.00 3.66
CA ALA A 112 -5.41 1.46 3.32
C ALA A 112 -4.78 2.19 2.11
N LEU A 113 -5.58 2.41 1.07
CA LEU A 113 -5.17 3.15 -0.13
C LEU A 113 -4.90 4.63 0.20
N ARG A 114 -5.82 5.30 0.90
CA ARG A 114 -5.65 6.70 1.31
C ARG A 114 -4.36 6.91 2.10
N GLU A 115 -4.15 6.13 3.17
CA GLU A 115 -2.96 6.24 4.03
C GLU A 115 -1.67 5.96 3.26
N THR A 116 -1.71 5.03 2.30
CA THR A 116 -0.54 4.75 1.45
C THR A 116 -0.23 5.90 0.51
N ILE A 117 -1.24 6.55 -0.05
CA ILE A 117 -1.03 7.74 -0.88
C ILE A 117 -0.54 8.92 -0.03
N GLU A 118 -1.13 9.15 1.14
CA GLU A 118 -0.78 10.26 2.03
C GLU A 118 0.66 10.14 2.55
N GLU A 119 1.06 8.96 3.05
CA GLU A 119 2.38 8.79 3.65
C GLU A 119 3.49 8.48 2.63
N ALA A 120 3.18 7.78 1.53
CA ALA A 120 4.17 7.28 0.57
C ALA A 120 4.02 7.80 -0.87
N GLY A 121 2.88 8.40 -1.22
CA GLY A 121 2.65 8.90 -2.57
C GLY A 121 2.64 7.79 -3.62
N VAL A 122 2.10 6.62 -3.30
CA VAL A 122 1.91 5.52 -4.26
C VAL A 122 0.49 4.97 -4.18
N THR A 123 -0.01 4.44 -5.30
CA THR A 123 -1.28 3.71 -5.36
C THR A 123 -1.14 2.48 -6.27
N GLY A 124 -2.19 1.66 -6.32
CA GLY A 124 -2.28 0.54 -7.24
C GLY A 124 -3.31 -0.50 -6.83
N GLU A 125 -3.07 -1.75 -7.23
CA GLU A 125 -4.00 -2.84 -6.97
C GLU A 125 -3.85 -3.30 -5.52
N LEU A 126 -4.88 -3.03 -4.71
CA LEU A 126 -4.98 -3.57 -3.37
C LEU A 126 -5.35 -5.05 -3.46
N GLU A 127 -4.52 -5.89 -2.86
CA GLU A 127 -4.66 -7.33 -2.88
C GLU A 127 -5.13 -7.84 -1.51
N GLU A 128 -4.79 -9.08 -1.17
CA GLU A 128 -5.25 -9.73 0.04
C GLU A 128 -4.78 -9.03 1.33
N ARG A 129 -5.63 -9.11 2.36
CA ARG A 129 -5.28 -8.71 3.71
C ARG A 129 -4.27 -9.70 4.29
N LEU A 130 -3.07 -9.21 4.61
CA LEU A 130 -1.98 -9.99 5.20
C LEU A 130 -2.28 -10.42 6.63
N GLY A 131 -2.98 -9.58 7.40
CA GLY A 131 -3.35 -9.94 8.76
C GLY A 131 -3.69 -8.76 9.64
N LYS A 132 -3.70 -9.06 10.95
CA LYS A 132 -3.91 -8.08 12.02
C LYS A 132 -2.94 -8.30 13.17
N TRP A 133 -2.46 -7.22 13.76
CA TRP A 133 -1.49 -7.26 14.87
C TRP A 133 -1.83 -6.22 15.93
N GLN A 134 -1.66 -6.58 17.20
CA GLN A 134 -1.74 -5.63 18.30
C GLN A 134 -0.34 -5.18 18.69
N TYR A 135 -0.13 -3.88 18.81
CA TYR A 135 1.16 -3.32 19.17
C TYR A 135 1.04 -2.05 20.02
N LYS A 136 2.01 -1.80 20.89
CA LYS A 136 2.03 -0.61 21.73
C LYS A 136 2.43 0.62 20.92
N SER A 137 1.68 1.71 21.06
CA SER A 137 2.07 3.00 20.51
C SER A 137 3.37 3.49 21.16
N LYS A 138 4.25 4.12 20.36
CA LYS A 138 5.47 4.76 20.89
C LYS A 138 5.16 6.02 21.72
N ARG A 139 3.99 6.65 21.50
CA ARG A 139 3.64 7.96 22.08
C ARG A 139 2.74 7.87 23.31
N GLN A 140 2.05 6.75 23.49
CA GLN A 140 1.07 6.56 24.54
C GLN A 140 1.15 5.10 25.01
N SER A 141 0.88 4.83 26.28
CA SER A 141 0.71 3.47 26.80
C SER A 141 -0.60 2.82 26.30
N VAL A 142 -1.00 3.13 25.06
CA VAL A 142 -2.22 2.68 24.39
C VAL A 142 -1.83 1.67 23.32
N ILE A 143 -2.62 0.60 23.23
CA ILE A 143 -2.45 -0.44 22.22
C ILE A 143 -3.19 -0.01 20.96
N HIS A 144 -2.55 -0.24 19.81
CA HIS A 144 -3.18 -0.12 18.51
C HIS A 144 -3.41 -1.52 17.94
N GLU A 145 -4.46 -1.65 17.13
CA GLU A 145 -4.70 -2.81 16.30
C GLU A 145 -4.46 -2.43 14.84
N GLY A 146 -3.43 -3.01 14.24
CA GLY A 146 -2.99 -2.72 12.88
C GLY A 146 -3.41 -3.80 11.88
N TYR A 147 -4.01 -3.38 10.78
CA TYR A 147 -4.38 -4.20 9.63
C TYR A 147 -3.45 -3.89 8.46
N MET A 148 -2.93 -4.91 7.78
CA MET A 148 -2.05 -4.72 6.61
C MET A 148 -2.57 -5.46 5.39
N PHE A 149 -2.45 -4.83 4.22
CA PHE A 149 -2.76 -5.41 2.92
C PHE A 149 -1.49 -5.48 2.06
N ALA A 150 -1.45 -6.40 1.10
CA ALA A 150 -0.51 -6.29 -0.02
C ALA A 150 -1.03 -5.21 -1.00
N LEU A 151 -0.12 -4.40 -1.53
CA LEU A 151 -0.45 -3.40 -2.56
C LEU A 151 0.55 -3.50 -3.71
N ARG A 152 0.08 -3.92 -4.88
CA ARG A 152 0.89 -3.92 -6.09
C ARG A 152 0.86 -2.54 -6.72
N VAL A 153 1.98 -1.83 -6.61
CA VAL A 153 2.07 -0.42 -7.03
C VAL A 153 2.08 -0.33 -8.56
N ASP A 154 1.18 0.48 -9.09
CA ASP A 154 1.10 0.83 -10.52
C ASP A 154 1.51 2.29 -10.78
N GLN A 155 1.33 3.17 -9.78
CA GLN A 155 1.56 4.60 -9.90
C GLN A 155 2.30 5.16 -8.69
N GLU A 156 3.31 5.97 -9.00
CA GLU A 156 4.12 6.70 -8.03
C GLU A 156 4.04 8.21 -8.32
N TYR A 157 3.55 8.98 -7.34
CA TYR A 157 3.33 10.42 -7.43
C TYR A 157 4.59 11.20 -7.06
N GLU A 158 4.92 12.26 -7.81
CA GLU A 158 6.10 13.09 -7.54
C GLU A 158 5.89 13.99 -6.32
N ARG A 159 4.66 14.45 -6.11
CA ARG A 159 4.24 15.24 -4.95
C ARG A 159 3.12 14.50 -4.24
N TRP A 160 3.21 14.43 -2.92
CA TRP A 160 2.22 13.75 -2.07
C TRP A 160 2.13 14.44 -0.71
N PRO A 161 1.05 14.21 0.05
CA PRO A 161 0.75 14.97 1.27
C PRO A 161 1.87 15.04 2.31
N GLU A 162 2.50 13.91 2.64
CA GLU A 162 3.54 13.88 3.67
C GLU A 162 4.98 14.00 3.13
N ALA A 163 5.18 14.41 1.87
CA ALA A 163 6.50 14.43 1.23
C ALA A 163 7.57 15.25 1.97
N GLU A 164 7.16 16.25 2.74
CA GLU A 164 8.07 17.09 3.53
C GLU A 164 8.52 16.41 4.84
N THR A 165 7.75 15.42 5.33
CA THR A 165 7.98 14.76 6.62
C THR A 165 8.37 13.29 6.51
N ARG A 166 8.15 12.70 5.32
CA ARG A 166 8.44 11.30 5.00
C ARG A 166 9.35 11.21 3.79
N GLN A 167 10.35 10.34 3.88
CA GLN A 167 11.11 9.90 2.72
C GLN A 167 10.66 8.49 2.36
N ARG A 168 10.38 8.23 1.09
CA ARG A 168 10.07 6.89 0.59
C ARG A 168 11.30 6.26 -0.07
N ARG A 169 11.40 4.93 -0.01
CA ARG A 169 12.51 4.19 -0.59
C ARG A 169 12.07 2.79 -1.01
N TRP A 170 12.42 2.43 -2.23
CA TRP A 170 12.34 1.06 -2.74
C TRP A 170 13.56 0.26 -2.28
N VAL A 171 13.34 -0.95 -1.74
CA VAL A 171 14.38 -1.85 -1.25
C VAL A 171 14.07 -3.30 -1.63
N GLY A 172 15.08 -4.16 -1.68
CA GLY A 172 14.88 -5.60 -1.81
C GLY A 172 14.34 -6.24 -0.52
N LEU A 173 13.92 -7.51 -0.61
CA LEU A 173 13.38 -8.26 0.53
C LEU A 173 14.35 -8.34 1.72
N ASP A 174 15.62 -8.66 1.46
CA ASP A 174 16.62 -8.82 2.53
C ASP A 174 16.89 -7.49 3.24
N GLU A 175 17.03 -6.42 2.47
CA GLU A 175 17.18 -5.08 3.03
C GLU A 175 15.93 -4.66 3.83
N ALA A 176 14.72 -4.98 3.35
CA ALA A 176 13.49 -4.70 4.08
C ALA A 176 13.47 -5.36 5.48
N ARG A 177 13.95 -6.60 5.59
CA ARG A 177 14.08 -7.32 6.87
C ARG A 177 15.04 -6.61 7.82
N GLU A 178 16.14 -6.07 7.29
CA GLU A 178 17.12 -5.32 8.08
C GLU A 178 16.56 -3.99 8.58
N VAL A 179 15.99 -3.17 7.68
CA VAL A 179 15.61 -1.78 8.01
C VAL A 179 14.26 -1.64 8.71
N CYS A 180 13.36 -2.62 8.55
CA CYS A 180 12.07 -2.62 9.22
C CYS A 180 12.23 -3.10 10.66
N GLN A 181 12.45 -2.19 11.61
CA GLN A 181 12.82 -2.57 12.98
C GLN A 181 11.62 -3.00 13.86
N ASN A 182 10.39 -2.73 13.43
CA ASN A 182 9.22 -3.03 14.24
C ASN A 182 8.82 -4.51 14.08
N TRP A 183 8.80 -5.26 15.18
CA TRP A 183 8.55 -6.71 15.17
C TRP A 183 7.27 -7.08 14.41
N TRP A 184 6.15 -6.38 14.62
CA TRP A 184 4.89 -6.74 13.99
C TRP A 184 4.86 -6.43 12.50
N MET A 185 5.66 -5.45 12.06
CA MET A 185 5.82 -5.16 10.64
C MET A 185 6.75 -6.17 9.96
N ARG A 186 7.74 -6.72 10.68
CA ARG A 186 8.52 -7.86 10.20
C ARG A 186 7.63 -9.09 10.01
N GLU A 187 6.73 -9.36 10.96
CA GLU A 187 5.74 -10.44 10.80
C GLU A 187 4.85 -10.22 9.57
N ALA A 188 4.35 -9.00 9.36
CA ALA A 188 3.57 -8.67 8.15
C ALA A 188 4.38 -8.86 6.86
N LEU A 189 5.67 -8.51 6.87
CA LEU A 189 6.59 -8.77 5.75
C LEU A 189 6.75 -10.26 5.48
N GLU A 190 6.96 -11.09 6.50
CA GLU A 190 7.11 -12.53 6.28
C GLU A 190 5.81 -13.18 5.79
N VAL A 191 4.64 -12.72 6.25
CA VAL A 191 3.36 -13.15 5.68
C VAL A 191 3.27 -12.78 4.20
N PHE A 192 3.66 -11.56 3.83
CA PHE A 192 3.72 -11.14 2.42
C PHE A 192 4.66 -12.02 1.59
N VAL A 193 5.88 -12.29 2.08
CA VAL A 193 6.85 -13.13 1.38
C VAL A 193 6.28 -14.53 1.15
N ASN A 194 5.71 -15.14 2.20
CA ASN A 194 5.09 -16.46 2.09
C ASN A 194 3.92 -16.49 1.11
N LEU A 195 3.12 -15.43 1.05
CA LEU A 195 2.02 -15.31 0.09
C LEU A 195 2.55 -15.28 -1.35
N LYS A 196 3.62 -14.53 -1.61
CA LYS A 196 4.20 -14.41 -2.96
C LYS A 196 4.96 -15.65 -3.40
N CYS A 197 5.69 -16.32 -2.52
CA CYS A 197 6.33 -17.61 -2.84
C CYS A 197 5.32 -18.68 -3.23
N LYS A 198 4.19 -18.78 -2.52
CA LYS A 198 3.13 -19.74 -2.85
C LYS A 198 2.46 -19.45 -4.21
N ALA A 199 2.28 -18.18 -4.55
CA ALA A 199 1.72 -17.80 -5.84
C ALA A 199 2.64 -18.21 -7.00
N GLU A 200 3.95 -18.05 -6.82
CA GLU A 200 4.95 -18.47 -7.82
C GLU A 200 4.99 -20.00 -8.00
N GLU A 201 4.85 -20.79 -6.93
CA GLU A 201 4.77 -22.25 -7.01
C GLU A 201 3.54 -22.71 -7.82
N VAL A 202 2.37 -22.11 -7.59
CA VAL A 202 1.13 -22.44 -8.32
C VAL A 202 1.22 -22.06 -9.80
N GLU A 203 1.86 -20.93 -10.13
CA GLU A 203 2.07 -20.53 -11.53
C GLU A 203 3.02 -21.48 -12.28
N ILE A 204 4.04 -22.03 -11.61
CA ILE A 204 4.93 -23.03 -12.20
C ILE A 204 4.16 -24.32 -12.49
N GLU A 205 3.42 -24.84 -11.51
CA GLU A 205 2.62 -26.06 -11.68
C GLU A 205 1.57 -25.93 -12.80
N ALA A 206 0.98 -24.75 -12.98
CA ALA A 206 -0.01 -24.51 -14.03
C ALA A 206 0.58 -24.42 -15.45
N ASN A 207 1.88 -24.09 -15.58
CA ASN A 207 2.57 -23.97 -16.87
C ASN A 207 3.24 -25.29 -17.32
N ASP A 208 3.37 -26.27 -16.43
CA ASP A 208 3.96 -27.59 -16.71
C ASP A 208 2.90 -28.67 -17.08
N VAL A 209 1.62 -28.29 -17.26
CA VAL A 209 0.48 -29.18 -17.60
C VAL A 209 -0.04 -28.96 -19.02
#